data_AF-A0A836XDR4-F1
#
_entry.id   AF-A0A836XDR4-F1
#
_cell.length_a   1.000
_cell.length_b   1.000
_cell.length_c   1.000
_cell.angle_alpha   90.00
_cell.angle_beta   90.00
_cell.angle_gamma   90.00
#
_symmetry.space_group_name_H-M   'P 1'
#
loop_
_entity.id
_entity.type
_entity.pdbx_description
1 polymer ?
#
loop_
_entity_poly.entity_id
_entity_poly.type
_entity_poly.pdbx_seq_one_letter_code
_entity_poly.pdbx_strand_id
1 'polypeptide(L)'
;MSPHIDVRDDDVLLATGLQLHDLCRERGILHLIYAGFATNWCILNRDYGMRSMARYGYNLILLREATMGVEYPDTVDECFATELAIREVETQLGFSASNAHYLTACNAARR
;
A
#
# COMPACT_ATOMS: atom_id res chain seq x y z
N MET A 1 0.70 5.95 17.98
CA MET A 1 -0.05 5.20 16.94
C MET A 1 -1.35 5.95 16.69
N SER A 2 -1.84 5.99 15.45
CA SER A 2 -3.10 6.70 15.14
C SER A 2 -4.27 6.06 15.89
N PRO A 3 -5.20 6.82 16.48
CA PRO A 3 -6.39 6.26 17.13
C PRO A 3 -7.36 5.59 16.13
N HIS A 4 -7.13 5.78 14.83
CA HIS A 4 -7.92 5.16 13.77
C HIS A 4 -7.41 3.76 13.37
N ILE A 5 -6.28 3.32 13.94
CA ILE A 5 -5.70 1.99 13.68
C ILE A 5 -5.75 1.19 14.98
N ASP A 6 -6.66 0.22 15.01
CA ASP A 6 -6.80 -0.75 16.10
C ASP A 6 -6.07 -2.04 15.71
N VAL A 7 -4.86 -2.23 16.25
CA VAL A 7 -4.06 -3.44 16.02
C VAL A 7 -4.52 -4.52 16.99
N ARG A 8 -4.99 -5.64 16.45
CA ARG A 8 -5.55 -6.77 17.21
C ARG A 8 -4.52 -7.86 17.45
N ASP A 9 -4.84 -8.77 18.37
CA ASP A 9 -3.95 -9.89 18.72
C ASP A 9 -3.68 -10.84 17.54
N ASP A 10 -4.58 -10.90 16.55
CA ASP A 10 -4.44 -11.71 15.34
C ASP A 10 -3.75 -10.98 14.17
N ASP A 11 -3.43 -9.69 14.33
CA ASP A 11 -2.67 -8.94 13.34
C ASP A 11 -1.19 -9.30 13.36
N VAL A 12 -0.60 -9.41 12.18
CA VAL A 12 0.83 -9.70 12.03
C VAL A 12 1.62 -8.39 11.95
N LEU A 13 2.50 -8.16 12.93
CA LEU A 13 3.44 -7.04 12.91
C LEU A 13 4.73 -7.43 12.19
N LEU A 14 5.10 -6.64 11.18
CA LEU A 14 6.27 -6.89 10.34
C LEU A 14 7.24 -5.71 10.46
N ALA A 15 8.54 -6.00 10.50
CA ALA A 15 9.61 -5.01 10.55
C ALA A 15 10.48 -4.99 9.29
N THR A 16 10.42 -6.04 8.47
CA THR A 16 11.30 -6.23 7.30
C THR A 16 10.55 -6.81 6.10
N GLY A 17 11.10 -6.57 4.91
CA GLY A 17 10.63 -7.14 3.65
C GLY A 17 10.66 -8.67 3.63
N LEU A 18 11.67 -9.27 4.24
CA LEU A 18 11.80 -10.72 4.31
C LEU A 18 10.67 -11.36 5.13
N GLN A 19 10.33 -10.76 6.28
CA GLN A 19 9.19 -11.24 7.08
C GLN A 19 7.88 -11.16 6.30
N LEU A 20 7.65 -10.08 5.53
CA LEU A 20 6.47 -9.97 4.68
C LEU A 20 6.49 -11.02 3.56
N HIS A 21 7.63 -11.21 2.90
CA HIS A 21 7.78 -12.20 1.83
C HIS A 21 7.52 -13.63 2.33
N ASP A 22 8.11 -14.01 3.46
CA ASP A 22 7.92 -15.33 4.05
C ASP A 22 6.46 -15.57 4.46
N LEU A 23 5.82 -14.58 5.09
CA LEU A 23 4.39 -14.65 5.44
C LEU A 23 3.52 -14.87 4.20
N CYS A 24 3.77 -14.10 3.14
CA CYS A 24 3.02 -14.24 1.89
C CYS A 24 3.25 -15.59 1.23
N ARG A 25 4.48 -16.10 1.24
CA ARG A 25 4.81 -17.42 0.70
C ARG A 25 4.13 -18.54 1.49
N GLU A 26 4.16 -18.47 2.82
CA GLU A 26 3.50 -19.45 3.70
C GLU A 26 1.99 -19.48 3.49
N ARG A 27 1.37 -18.31 3.32
CA ARG A 27 -0.09 -18.16 3.17
C ARG A 27 -0.59 -18.23 1.72
N GLY A 28 0.31 -18.39 0.73
CA GLY A 28 -0.06 -18.39 -0.69
C GLY A 28 -0.64 -17.05 -1.18
N ILE A 29 -0.22 -15.93 -0.60
CA ILE A 29 -0.69 -14.59 -0.94
C ILE A 29 0.07 -14.07 -2.15
N LEU A 30 -0.66 -13.71 -3.21
CA LEU A 30 -0.10 -13.10 -4.43
C LEU A 30 -0.34 -11.58 -4.52
N HIS A 31 -1.45 -11.10 -3.94
CA HIS A 31 -1.89 -9.71 -4.05
C HIS A 31 -1.60 -8.95 -2.76
N LEU A 32 -0.88 -7.84 -2.86
CA LEU A 32 -0.57 -6.95 -1.75
C LEU A 32 -1.30 -5.62 -1.92
N ILE A 33 -2.10 -5.25 -0.93
CA ILE A 33 -2.82 -3.98 -0.88
C ILE A 33 -2.08 -3.03 0.06
N TYR A 34 -1.71 -1.85 -0.44
CA TYR A 34 -1.02 -0.81 0.33
C TYR A 34 -1.96 0.33 0.66
N ALA A 35 -1.85 0.79 1.91
CA ALA A 35 -2.50 1.98 2.46
C ALA A 35 -1.59 2.54 3.57
N GLY A 36 -1.72 3.83 3.89
CA GLY A 36 -1.00 4.48 4.99
C GLY A 36 -0.20 5.72 4.55
N PHE A 37 0.87 6.01 5.29
CA PHE A 37 1.68 7.21 5.09
C PHE A 37 3.18 6.93 5.34
N ALA A 38 4.12 7.50 4.59
CA ALA A 38 3.93 8.37 3.43
C ALA A 38 4.05 7.59 2.11
N THR A 39 3.19 7.88 1.13
CA THR A 39 3.19 7.23 -0.20
C THR A 39 4.55 7.35 -0.88
N ASN A 40 5.03 8.59 -1.06
CA ASN A 40 6.27 8.92 -1.75
C ASN A 40 7.54 8.44 -1.02
N TRP A 41 7.44 8.03 0.26
CA TRP A 41 8.57 7.54 1.04
C TRP A 41 8.42 6.08 1.46
N CYS A 42 7.70 5.81 2.55
CA CYS A 42 7.70 4.49 3.17
C CYS A 42 7.02 3.44 2.30
N ILE A 43 5.85 3.76 1.74
CA ILE A 43 5.07 2.80 0.94
C ILE A 43 5.85 2.42 -0.32
N LEU A 44 6.48 3.37 -1.00
CA LEU A 44 7.28 3.08 -2.18
C LEU A 44 8.62 2.40 -1.86
N ASN A 45 9.34 2.87 -0.85
CA ASN A 45 10.79 2.65 -0.74
C ASN A 45 11.25 1.82 0.45
N ARG A 46 10.40 1.48 1.43
CA ARG A 46 10.80 0.50 2.46
C ARG A 46 11.14 -0.84 1.81
N ASP A 47 11.92 -1.66 2.50
CA ASP A 47 12.26 -3.01 2.05
C ASP A 47 11.03 -3.95 2.01
N TYR A 48 9.96 -3.62 2.73
CA TYR A 48 8.61 -4.19 2.59
C TYR A 48 7.65 -3.31 1.78
N GLY A 49 8.17 -2.26 1.13
CA GLY A 49 7.42 -1.35 0.26
C GLY A 49 7.29 -1.86 -1.17
N MET A 50 6.49 -1.15 -1.96
CA MET A 50 6.09 -1.55 -3.30
C MET A 50 7.27 -1.85 -4.23
N ARG A 51 8.32 -1.03 -4.25
CA ARG A 51 9.49 -1.30 -5.12
C ARG A 51 10.21 -2.59 -4.79
N SER A 52 10.31 -2.92 -3.50
CA SER A 52 10.98 -4.14 -3.06
C SER A 52 10.10 -5.35 -3.32
N MET A 53 8.81 -5.26 -2.98
CA MET A 53 7.85 -6.34 -3.18
C MET A 53 7.56 -6.62 -4.66
N ALA A 54 7.68 -5.63 -5.55
CA ALA A 54 7.62 -5.85 -6.99
C ALA A 54 8.70 -6.84 -7.48
N ARG A 55 9.90 -6.82 -6.89
CA ARG A 55 11.01 -7.73 -7.25
C ARG A 55 10.73 -9.19 -6.90
N TYR A 56 9.85 -9.41 -5.92
CA TYR A 56 9.38 -10.74 -5.55
C TYR A 56 8.20 -11.23 -6.41
N GLY A 57 7.69 -10.41 -7.34
CA GLY A 57 6.64 -10.78 -8.28
C GLY A 57 5.21 -10.68 -7.74
N TYR A 58 4.99 -9.94 -6.64
CA TYR A 58 3.65 -9.71 -6.12
C TYR A 58 2.84 -8.75 -7.00
N ASN A 59 1.52 -8.96 -7.04
CA ASN A 59 0.57 -8.02 -7.63
C ASN A 59 0.28 -6.91 -6.63
N LEU A 60 0.81 -5.72 -6.88
CA LEU A 60 0.72 -4.59 -5.95
C LEU A 60 -0.44 -3.67 -6.29
N ILE A 61 -1.21 -3.27 -5.29
CA ILE A 61 -2.35 -2.36 -5.43
C ILE A 61 -2.24 -1.28 -4.35
N LEU A 62 -2.19 0.00 -4.75
CA LEU A 62 -2.26 1.14 -3.83
C LEU A 62 -3.70 1.67 -3.74
N LEU A 63 -4.21 1.87 -2.53
CA LEU A 63 -5.51 2.50 -2.30
C LEU A 63 -5.38 4.03 -2.30
N ARG A 64 -5.93 4.68 -3.33
CA ARG A 64 -5.71 6.13 -3.58
C ARG A 64 -6.26 7.01 -2.46
N GLU A 65 -7.45 6.70 -1.93
CA GLU A 65 -8.06 7.50 -0.86
C GLU A 65 -7.64 7.04 0.55
N ALA A 66 -6.78 6.02 0.66
CA ALA A 66 -6.23 5.53 1.93
C ALA A 66 -4.71 5.71 2.02
N THR A 67 -4.17 6.68 1.28
CA THR A 67 -2.75 6.99 1.28
C THR A 67 -2.51 8.49 1.20
N MET A 68 -1.38 8.96 1.70
CA MET A 68 -0.94 10.35 1.53
C MET A 68 0.58 10.41 1.46
N GLY A 69 1.12 11.22 0.56
CA GLY A 69 2.54 11.56 0.51
C GLY A 69 2.90 12.64 1.53
N VAL A 70 4.21 12.82 1.77
CA VAL A 70 4.67 14.04 2.44
C VAL A 70 4.56 15.18 1.45
N GLU A 71 3.75 16.17 1.81
CA GLU A 71 3.55 17.41 1.06
C GLU A 71 4.45 18.53 1.58
N TYR A 72 4.67 19.53 0.72
CA TYR A 72 5.43 20.74 0.98
C TYR A 72 4.48 21.96 0.95
N PRO A 73 4.91 23.13 1.44
CA PRO A 73 4.06 24.34 1.44
C PRO A 73 3.50 24.72 0.06
N ASP A 74 4.19 24.36 -1.02
CA ASP A 74 3.81 24.62 -2.40
C ASP A 74 3.04 23.47 -3.08
N THR A 75 2.86 22.33 -2.40
CA THR A 75 2.15 21.16 -2.95
C THR A 75 0.97 20.69 -2.12
N VAL A 76 0.86 21.13 -0.86
CA VAL A 76 -0.11 20.62 0.12
C VAL A 76 -1.56 20.93 -0.25
N ASP A 77 -1.83 22.09 -0.86
CA ASP A 77 -3.18 22.53 -1.19
C ASP A 77 -3.81 21.60 -2.25
N GLU A 78 -3.04 21.20 -3.26
CA GLU A 78 -3.47 20.26 -4.30
C GLU A 78 -3.04 18.80 -4.04
N CYS A 79 -2.32 18.54 -2.95
CA CYS A 79 -1.69 17.25 -2.65
C CYS A 79 -0.84 16.70 -3.82
N PHE A 80 -0.10 17.60 -4.47
CA PHE A 80 0.57 17.28 -5.73
C PHE A 80 1.67 16.20 -5.57
N ALA A 81 2.38 16.17 -4.44
CA ALA A 81 3.39 15.13 -4.20
C ALA A 81 2.75 13.74 -4.03
N THR A 82 1.57 13.67 -3.40
CA THR A 82 0.76 12.46 -3.29
C THR A 82 0.32 11.97 -4.67
N GLU A 83 -0.24 12.86 -5.48
CA GLU A 83 -0.72 12.52 -6.82
C GLU A 83 0.41 11.99 -7.71
N LEU A 84 1.58 12.63 -7.71
CA LEU A 84 2.74 12.12 -8.47
C LEU A 84 3.22 10.75 -7.98
N ALA A 85 3.17 10.49 -6.67
CA ALA A 85 3.52 9.16 -6.13
C ALA A 85 2.52 8.08 -6.56
N ILE A 86 1.22 8.39 -6.60
CA ILE A 86 0.19 7.49 -7.14
C ILE A 86 0.45 7.23 -8.63
N ARG A 87 0.76 8.26 -9.42
CA ARG A 87 1.09 8.11 -10.85
C ARG A 87 2.33 7.26 -11.07
N GLU A 88 3.34 7.39 -10.23
CA GLU A 88 4.51 6.52 -10.28
C GLU A 88 4.13 5.05 -10.05
N VAL A 89 3.28 4.77 -9.04
CA VAL A 89 2.77 3.41 -8.81
C VAL A 89 2.10 2.84 -10.05
N GLU A 90 1.16 3.58 -10.63
CA GLU A 90 0.37 3.16 -11.80
C GLU A 90 1.24 2.92 -13.04
N THR A 91 2.35 3.64 -13.15
CA THR A 91 3.23 3.58 -14.32
C THR A 91 4.29 2.50 -14.20
N GLN A 92 4.84 2.28 -13.01
CA GLN A 92 6.07 1.50 -12.84
C GLN A 92 5.94 0.26 -11.97
N LEU A 93 4.97 0.21 -11.05
CA LEU A 93 5.00 -0.77 -9.95
C LEU A 93 3.78 -1.69 -9.90
N GLY A 94 2.60 -1.19 -10.24
CA GLY A 94 1.38 -1.98 -10.14
C GLY A 94 0.14 -1.16 -10.41
N PHE A 95 -0.93 -1.50 -9.72
CA PHE A 95 -2.24 -0.87 -9.89
C PHE A 95 -2.54 0.09 -8.76
N SER A 96 -3.50 0.97 -9.00
CA SER A 96 -4.17 1.72 -7.95
C SER A 96 -5.67 1.42 -7.99
N ALA A 97 -6.33 1.51 -6.85
CA ALA A 97 -7.78 1.33 -6.74
C ALA A 97 -8.40 2.42 -5.87
N SER A 98 -9.69 2.68 -6.10
CA SER A 98 -10.47 3.44 -5.13
C SER A 98 -10.92 2.51 -4.00
N ASN A 99 -11.11 3.06 -2.80
CA ASN A 99 -11.69 2.34 -1.67
C ASN A 99 -13.07 1.74 -2.04
N ALA A 100 -13.88 2.47 -2.80
CA ALA A 100 -15.20 2.01 -3.24
C ALA A 100 -15.10 0.76 -4.14
N HIS A 101 -14.20 0.75 -5.12
CA HIS A 101 -14.01 -0.42 -5.99
C HIS A 101 -13.41 -1.59 -5.23
N TYR A 102 -12.42 -1.34 -4.36
CA TYR A 102 -11.81 -2.37 -3.53
C TYR A 102 -12.85 -3.06 -2.62
N LEU A 103 -13.63 -2.29 -1.88
CA LEU A 103 -14.68 -2.84 -1.00
C LEU A 103 -15.76 -3.60 -1.79
N THR A 104 -16.14 -3.09 -2.97
CA THR A 104 -17.08 -3.79 -3.86
C THR A 104 -16.52 -5.15 -4.28
N ALA A 105 -15.24 -5.21 -4.68
CA ALA A 105 -14.58 -6.45 -5.06
C ALA A 105 -14.48 -7.44 -3.88
N CYS A 106 -14.14 -6.96 -2.69
CA CYS A 106 -14.11 -7.80 -1.48
C CYS A 106 -15.48 -8.39 -1.16
N ASN A 107 -16.55 -7.62 -1.30
CA ASN A 107 -17.92 -8.10 -1.07
C ASN A 107 -18.36 -9.14 -2.12
N ALA A 108 -17.91 -9.00 -3.36
CA ALA A 108 -18.18 -9.97 -4.41
C ALA A 108 -17.41 -11.30 -4.20
N ALA A 109 -16.16 -11.23 -3.72
CA ALA A 109 -15.31 -12.39 -3.48
C ALA A 109 -15.67 -13.22 -2.24
N ARG A 110 -16.52 -12.68 -1.34
CA ARG A 110 -17.02 -13.39 -0.15
C ARG A 110 -18.20 -14.34 -0.45
N ARG A 111 -18.67 -14.37 -1.69
CA ARG A 111 -19.74 -15.27 -2.16
C ARG A 111 -19.13 -16.55 -2.71
#